data_AF-A0A6G6YGW0-F1
#
_entry.id   AF-A0A6G6YGW0-F1
#
_cell.length_a   1.000
_cell.length_b   1.000
_cell.length_c   1.000
_cell.angle_alpha   90.00
_cell.angle_beta   90.00
_cell.angle_gamma   90.00
#
_symmetry.space_group_name_H-M   'P 1'
#
loop_
_entity.id
_entity.type
_entity.pdbx_description
1 polymer ?
#
loop_
_entity_poly.entity_id
_entity_poly.type
_entity_poly.pdbx_seq_one_letter_code
_entity_poly.pdbx_strand_id
1 'polypeptide(L)'
;MKKIVLNFLLLSSGFAFAQTNVLNATSPEKFREEREARKDSVAAPIKYGFIEDKDVLKSMVVWEIIDMNDKINQPFYHNNDGLVSQNHSLYQILIDAVTSGKIEEVYSDENFTTRLTPEGIAASTSAINVDNYFVQLMNEGKIDDKAVTKSLKGYKSVINEEDKSINALKGYYGARLQDVYKDNKDNVIVKLDGSHFRVTQNDIVANVDQIKTSTENVKLLKIMGQWYIDKRDTQLKYRLLGLCAMGPDPNGAKAQASIASSQIESGITPEAATPDSIDLFWIFYPDARKVLTSNYIFNSKNTSSDITFDDVLNARRFSSIIYKSDNGQGRGGSGIIDDYVPEDADGQLDESDRIKAQILQMENDLWNY
;
A
#
# COMPACT_ATOMS: atom_id res chain seq x y z
N MET A 1 -22.88 47.96 -58.25
CA MET A 1 -22.01 47.89 -57.05
C MET A 1 -22.80 47.29 -55.90
N LYS A 2 -22.12 46.47 -55.08
CA LYS A 2 -22.52 45.84 -53.81
C LYS A 2 -23.20 44.47 -53.89
N LYS A 3 -22.34 43.46 -53.68
CA LYS A 3 -22.62 42.05 -53.39
C LYS A 3 -23.27 41.95 -52.01
N ILE A 4 -24.36 41.20 -51.87
CA ILE A 4 -24.88 40.76 -50.57
C ILE A 4 -24.46 39.29 -50.43
N VAL A 5 -23.42 39.07 -49.63
CA VAL A 5 -22.97 37.76 -49.17
C VAL A 5 -23.83 37.43 -47.95
N LEU A 6 -24.74 36.47 -48.09
CA LEU A 6 -25.54 35.97 -46.98
C LEU A 6 -24.69 34.94 -46.20
N ASN A 7 -24.14 35.38 -45.07
CA ASN A 7 -23.40 34.53 -44.14
C ASN A 7 -24.34 33.50 -43.52
N PHE A 8 -24.09 32.22 -43.79
CA PHE A 8 -24.68 31.09 -43.08
C PHE A 8 -23.97 30.98 -41.72
N LEU A 9 -24.51 31.65 -40.70
CA LEU A 9 -24.03 31.54 -39.32
C LEU A 9 -24.49 30.18 -38.78
N LEU A 10 -23.64 29.15 -38.89
CA LEU A 10 -23.78 27.90 -38.16
C LEU A 10 -23.72 28.22 -36.66
N LEU A 11 -24.89 28.23 -36.00
CA LEU A 11 -24.97 28.12 -34.54
C LEU A 11 -24.45 26.73 -34.15
N SER A 12 -23.15 26.61 -33.90
CA SER A 12 -22.62 25.54 -33.08
C SER A 12 -23.01 25.83 -31.64
N SER A 13 -24.18 25.35 -31.22
CA SER A 13 -24.51 25.23 -29.80
C SER A 13 -23.51 24.24 -29.18
N GLY A 14 -22.43 24.77 -28.61
CA GLY A 14 -21.57 24.00 -27.72
C GLY A 14 -22.42 23.58 -26.53
N PHE A 15 -22.59 22.27 -26.35
CA PHE A 15 -23.11 21.74 -25.10
C PHE A 15 -22.10 22.09 -24.00
N ALA A 16 -22.39 23.17 -23.27
CA ALA A 16 -21.73 23.41 -22.00
C ALA A 16 -22.29 22.36 -21.02
N PHE A 17 -21.48 21.36 -20.71
CA PHE A 17 -21.76 20.47 -19.60
C PHE A 17 -21.66 21.30 -18.31
N ALA A 18 -22.80 21.79 -17.82
CA ALA A 18 -22.88 22.41 -16.52
C ALA A 18 -22.68 21.32 -15.45
N GLN A 19 -21.75 21.51 -14.52
CA GLN A 19 -21.69 20.71 -13.30
C GLN A 19 -22.99 20.94 -12.51
N THR A 20 -23.89 19.97 -12.52
CA THR A 20 -25.14 20.03 -11.76
C THR A 20 -24.85 19.88 -10.27
N ASN A 21 -25.20 20.91 -9.50
CA ASN A 21 -25.14 20.87 -8.04
C ASN A 21 -26.45 20.25 -7.52
N VAL A 22 -26.36 19.29 -6.60
CA VAL A 22 -27.52 18.62 -5.95
C VAL A 22 -28.50 19.61 -5.30
N LEU A 23 -28.03 20.82 -4.99
CA LEU A 23 -28.86 21.91 -4.47
C LEU A 23 -29.87 22.46 -5.49
N ASN A 24 -29.70 22.16 -6.78
CA ASN A 24 -30.57 22.60 -7.87
C ASN A 24 -31.52 21.49 -8.37
N ALA A 25 -31.51 20.30 -7.73
CA ALA A 25 -32.38 19.20 -8.11
C ALA A 25 -33.85 19.55 -7.87
N THR A 26 -34.65 19.53 -8.94
CA THR A 26 -36.09 19.88 -8.91
C THR A 26 -37.01 18.71 -8.57
N SER A 27 -36.46 17.49 -8.43
CA SER A 27 -37.22 16.31 -8.04
C SER A 27 -36.35 15.31 -7.23
N PRO A 28 -36.97 14.45 -6.40
CA PRO A 28 -36.24 13.43 -5.64
C PRO A 28 -35.47 12.43 -6.50
N GLU A 29 -35.95 12.11 -7.71
CA GLU A 29 -35.25 11.21 -8.64
C GLU A 29 -33.99 11.87 -9.21
N LYS A 30 -34.10 13.11 -9.70
CA LYS A 30 -32.93 13.90 -10.14
C LYS A 30 -31.93 14.11 -9.01
N PHE A 31 -32.39 14.28 -7.77
CA PHE A 31 -31.51 14.39 -6.62
C PHE A 31 -30.69 13.11 -6.39
N ARG A 32 -31.29 11.92 -6.54
CA ARG A 32 -30.56 10.64 -6.43
C ARG A 32 -29.60 10.46 -7.60
N GLU A 33 -30.05 10.77 -8.82
CA GLU A 33 -29.22 10.69 -10.02
C GLU A 33 -28.00 11.62 -9.92
N GLU A 34 -28.19 12.88 -9.53
CA GLU A 34 -27.09 13.85 -9.33
C GLU A 34 -26.17 13.46 -8.17
N ARG A 35 -26.68 12.75 -7.15
CA ARG A 35 -25.87 12.21 -6.04
C ARG A 35 -25.01 11.02 -6.48
N GLU A 36 -25.55 10.10 -7.27
CA GLU A 36 -24.78 8.98 -7.83
C GLU A 36 -23.81 9.47 -8.91
N ALA A 37 -24.22 10.39 -9.79
CA ALA A 37 -23.35 10.99 -10.80
C ALA A 37 -22.18 11.77 -10.20
N ARG A 38 -22.34 12.38 -9.02
CA ARG A 38 -21.23 13.01 -8.28
C ARG A 38 -20.22 11.98 -7.76
N LYS A 39 -20.67 10.79 -7.33
CA LYS A 39 -19.76 9.72 -6.91
C LYS A 39 -18.94 9.19 -8.08
N ASP A 40 -19.57 9.08 -9.26
CA ASP A 40 -18.94 8.52 -10.46
C ASP A 40 -18.14 9.55 -11.27
N SER A 41 -18.26 10.85 -10.99
CA SER A 41 -17.42 11.86 -11.62
C SER A 41 -16.00 11.76 -11.09
N VAL A 42 -15.18 10.94 -11.76
CA VAL A 42 -13.74 10.84 -11.52
C VAL A 42 -13.12 12.20 -11.84
N ALA A 43 -12.92 13.02 -10.82
CA ALA A 43 -12.17 14.25 -10.96
C ALA A 43 -10.73 13.87 -11.35
N ALA A 44 -10.28 14.36 -12.50
CA ALA A 44 -8.89 14.17 -12.90
C ALA A 44 -7.99 14.93 -11.91
N PRO A 45 -6.84 14.35 -11.50
CA PRO A 45 -5.93 15.03 -10.60
C PRO A 45 -5.48 16.36 -11.20
N ILE A 46 -5.42 17.40 -10.37
CA ILE A 46 -4.93 18.72 -10.79
C ILE A 46 -3.48 18.56 -11.25
N LYS A 47 -3.23 18.76 -12.54
CA LYS A 47 -1.89 18.60 -13.10
C LYS A 47 -0.92 19.55 -12.41
N TYR A 48 0.26 19.02 -12.05
CA TYR A 48 1.33 19.87 -11.55
C TYR A 48 1.80 20.83 -12.65
N GLY A 49 2.18 22.04 -12.24
CA GLY A 49 2.89 22.96 -13.11
C GLY A 49 4.22 22.35 -13.54
N PHE A 50 4.49 22.44 -14.85
CA PHE A 50 5.81 22.09 -15.38
C PHE A 50 6.83 23.11 -14.88
N ILE A 51 7.90 22.60 -14.28
CA ILE A 51 9.05 23.39 -13.84
C ILE A 51 10.29 22.80 -14.48
N GLU A 52 11.15 23.69 -14.98
CA GLU A 52 12.45 23.31 -15.50
C GLU A 52 13.49 23.38 -14.37
N ASP A 53 14.52 22.55 -14.43
CA ASP A 53 15.57 22.52 -13.41
C ASP A 53 16.24 23.89 -13.22
N LYS A 54 16.38 24.67 -14.30
CA LYS A 54 16.95 26.03 -14.27
C LYS A 54 16.08 27.06 -13.52
N ASP A 55 14.81 26.75 -13.32
CA ASP A 55 13.83 27.61 -12.64
C ASP A 55 13.72 27.25 -11.15
N VAL A 56 14.44 26.24 -10.68
CA VAL A 56 14.55 25.91 -9.25
C VAL A 56 15.72 26.69 -8.65
N LEU A 57 15.43 27.66 -7.78
CA LEU A 57 16.47 28.48 -7.14
C LEU A 57 17.20 27.73 -6.01
N LYS A 58 16.43 26.99 -5.22
CA LYS A 58 16.89 26.19 -4.09
C LYS A 58 15.89 25.06 -3.88
N SER A 59 16.38 23.88 -3.54
CA SER A 59 15.51 22.75 -3.20
C SER A 59 16.09 21.88 -2.09
N MET A 60 15.21 21.17 -1.40
CA MET A 60 15.56 20.19 -0.38
C MET A 60 14.59 19.02 -0.48
N VAL A 61 15.11 17.81 -0.60
CA VAL A 61 14.31 16.58 -0.49
C VAL A 61 14.32 16.12 0.96
N VAL A 62 13.14 15.78 1.46
CA VAL A 62 12.94 15.27 2.82
C VAL A 62 12.07 14.03 2.80
N TRP A 63 12.36 13.14 3.74
CA TRP A 63 11.53 11.99 4.03
C TRP A 63 10.94 12.15 5.42
N GLU A 64 9.64 11.89 5.51
CA GLU A 64 8.86 12.19 6.68
C GLU A 64 7.98 11.01 7.05
N ILE A 65 7.75 10.82 8.34
CA ILE A 65 6.81 9.84 8.88
C ILE A 65 5.57 10.59 9.34
N ILE A 66 4.41 10.13 8.86
CA ILE A 66 3.08 10.53 9.31
C ILE A 66 2.61 9.46 10.28
N ASP A 67 2.46 9.82 11.55
CA ASP A 67 1.85 8.94 12.54
C ASP A 67 0.33 9.03 12.46
N MET A 68 -0.35 7.92 12.16
CA MET A 68 -1.81 7.89 12.05
C MET A 68 -2.51 7.93 13.41
N ASN A 69 -1.80 7.74 14.52
CA ASN A 69 -2.35 7.92 15.86
C ASN A 69 -2.64 9.41 16.15
N ASP A 70 -1.92 10.32 15.50
CA ASP A 70 -2.14 11.76 15.66
C ASP A 70 -3.55 12.18 15.24
N LYS A 71 -4.19 13.03 16.06
CA LYS A 71 -5.57 13.49 15.83
C LYS A 71 -5.77 14.15 14.47
N ILE A 72 -4.78 14.87 13.95
CA ILE A 72 -4.84 15.53 12.64
C ILE A 72 -4.73 14.52 11.48
N ASN A 73 -4.09 13.37 11.72
CA ASN A 73 -3.85 12.31 10.74
C ASN A 73 -4.89 11.18 10.77
N GLN A 74 -5.77 11.17 11.78
CA GLN A 74 -6.94 10.27 11.88
C GLN A 74 -7.76 10.11 10.59
N PRO A 75 -7.92 11.14 9.72
CA PRO A 75 -8.59 10.96 8.44
C PRO A 75 -7.98 9.88 7.52
N PHE A 76 -6.70 9.52 7.68
CA PHE A 76 -6.05 8.45 6.92
C PHE A 76 -6.34 7.04 7.44
N TYR A 77 -6.70 6.91 8.72
CA TYR A 77 -6.81 5.63 9.42
C TYR A 77 -8.19 4.96 9.28
N HIS A 78 -9.22 5.71 8.88
CA HIS A 78 -10.61 5.34 9.17
C HIS A 78 -10.98 3.91 8.74
N ASN A 79 -11.26 3.07 9.73
CA ASN A 79 -11.84 1.74 9.60
C ASN A 79 -13.27 1.75 10.11
N ASN A 80 -14.11 1.04 9.37
CA ASN A 80 -15.55 1.02 9.49
C ASN A 80 -16.00 0.21 10.70
N ASP A 81 -16.59 0.88 11.69
CA ASP A 81 -17.57 0.24 12.57
C ASP A 81 -18.75 -0.15 11.66
N GLY A 82 -18.95 -1.45 11.43
CA GLY A 82 -19.55 -2.07 10.23
C GLY A 82 -21.00 -1.74 9.84
N LEU A 83 -21.50 -0.54 10.16
CA LEU A 83 -22.83 -0.04 9.80
C LEU A 83 -22.85 0.81 8.51
N VAL A 84 -21.75 1.44 8.09
CA VAL A 84 -21.72 2.31 6.90
C VAL A 84 -20.49 2.02 6.03
N SER A 85 -20.58 0.92 5.28
CA SER A 85 -19.61 0.29 4.35
C SER A 85 -18.83 1.17 3.33
N GLN A 86 -18.87 2.50 3.35
CA GLN A 86 -18.43 3.32 2.20
C GLN A 86 -17.07 4.02 2.34
N ASN A 87 -16.41 3.99 3.51
CA ASN A 87 -15.14 4.70 3.70
C ASN A 87 -14.00 3.71 3.93
N HIS A 88 -13.06 3.67 3.00
CA HIS A 88 -11.83 2.88 3.09
C HIS A 88 -10.69 3.73 3.69
N SER A 89 -9.82 3.10 4.47
CA SER A 89 -8.57 3.73 4.92
C SER A 89 -7.64 4.03 3.74
N LEU A 90 -6.68 4.94 3.93
CA LEU A 90 -5.68 5.22 2.90
C LEU A 90 -4.90 3.96 2.53
N TYR A 91 -4.50 3.14 3.51
CA TYR A 91 -3.83 1.88 3.25
C TYR A 91 -4.67 0.92 2.41
N GLN A 92 -5.96 0.75 2.75
CA GLN A 92 -6.87 -0.13 2.02
C GLN A 92 -7.01 0.31 0.56
N ILE A 93 -7.15 1.62 0.32
CA ILE A 93 -7.21 2.18 -1.03
C ILE A 93 -5.93 1.87 -1.82
N LEU A 94 -4.77 2.04 -1.20
CA LEU A 94 -3.48 1.79 -1.85
C LEU A 94 -3.27 0.31 -2.15
N ILE A 95 -3.50 -0.59 -1.19
CA ILE A 95 -3.31 -2.03 -1.41
C ILE A 95 -4.29 -2.57 -2.45
N ASP A 96 -5.54 -2.12 -2.45
CA ASP A 96 -6.53 -2.51 -3.45
C ASP A 96 -6.15 -1.98 -4.84
N ALA A 97 -5.65 -0.75 -4.92
CA ALA A 97 -5.22 -0.14 -6.18
C ALA A 97 -3.96 -0.80 -6.76
N VAL A 98 -3.00 -1.15 -5.91
CA VAL A 98 -1.79 -1.88 -6.30
C VAL A 98 -2.14 -3.30 -6.72
N THR A 99 -2.97 -4.02 -5.94
CA THR A 99 -3.38 -5.40 -6.25
C THR A 99 -4.24 -5.47 -7.51
N SER A 100 -5.08 -4.47 -7.76
CA SER A 100 -5.88 -4.37 -8.99
C SER A 100 -5.10 -3.87 -10.22
N GLY A 101 -3.85 -3.43 -10.04
CA GLY A 101 -3.02 -2.88 -11.11
C GLY A 101 -3.44 -1.48 -11.58
N LYS A 102 -4.24 -0.74 -10.79
CA LYS A 102 -4.55 0.68 -11.05
C LYS A 102 -3.36 1.59 -10.77
N ILE A 103 -2.45 1.15 -9.88
CA ILE A 103 -1.15 1.77 -9.61
C ILE A 103 -0.09 0.79 -10.10
N GLU A 104 0.72 1.22 -11.07
CA GLU A 104 1.73 0.39 -11.74
C GLU A 104 3.13 0.65 -11.19
N GLU A 105 3.37 1.86 -10.67
CA GLU A 105 4.66 2.35 -10.21
C GLU A 105 4.89 2.04 -8.71
N VAL A 106 5.19 0.76 -8.42
CA VAL A 106 5.40 0.23 -7.06
C VAL A 106 6.81 -0.36 -6.90
N TYR A 107 7.48 -0.02 -5.80
CA TYR A 107 8.91 -0.24 -5.59
C TYR A 107 9.20 -0.74 -4.17
N SER A 108 10.33 -1.42 -3.99
CA SER A 108 10.77 -1.89 -2.68
C SER A 108 11.57 -0.85 -1.90
N ASP A 109 12.10 0.16 -2.58
CA ASP A 109 12.97 1.18 -2.01
C ASP A 109 12.44 2.60 -2.24
N GLU A 110 12.85 3.51 -1.35
CA GLU A 110 12.46 4.92 -1.34
C GLU A 110 13.00 5.73 -2.53
N ASN A 111 14.02 5.22 -3.22
CA ASN A 111 14.64 5.85 -4.39
C ASN A 111 14.05 5.36 -5.72
N PHE A 112 13.02 4.50 -5.67
CA PHE A 112 12.36 3.90 -6.83
C PHE A 112 13.30 3.16 -7.79
N THR A 113 14.29 2.42 -7.27
CA THR A 113 15.24 1.69 -8.11
C THR A 113 14.75 0.27 -8.46
N THR A 114 14.15 -0.42 -7.49
CA THR A 114 13.75 -1.82 -7.63
C THR A 114 12.23 -1.93 -7.65
N ARG A 115 11.66 -2.21 -8.83
CA ARG A 115 10.21 -2.38 -9.02
C ARG A 115 9.74 -3.71 -8.40
N LEU A 116 8.65 -3.67 -7.66
CA LEU A 116 8.01 -4.85 -7.10
C LEU A 116 7.07 -5.52 -8.11
N THR A 117 7.09 -6.84 -8.14
CA THR A 117 6.07 -7.64 -8.82
C THR A 117 4.83 -7.81 -7.93
N PRO A 118 3.66 -8.17 -8.48
CA PRO A 118 2.49 -8.50 -7.66
C PRO A 118 2.76 -9.57 -6.58
N GLU A 119 3.63 -10.53 -6.90
CA GLU A 119 4.11 -11.55 -5.95
C GLU A 119 4.97 -10.94 -4.84
N GLY A 120 5.85 -9.99 -5.17
CA GLY A 120 6.68 -9.27 -4.20
C GLY A 120 5.84 -8.39 -3.25
N ILE A 121 4.82 -7.72 -3.78
CA ILE A 121 3.86 -6.97 -2.95
C ILE A 121 3.14 -7.93 -2.00
N ALA A 122 2.60 -9.04 -2.51
CA ALA A 122 1.92 -10.03 -1.68
C ALA A 122 2.84 -10.60 -0.58
N ALA A 123 4.13 -10.81 -0.87
CA ALA A 123 5.11 -11.26 0.12
C ALA A 123 5.37 -10.22 1.22
N SER A 124 5.34 -8.93 0.89
CA SER A 124 5.51 -7.84 1.86
C SER A 124 4.26 -7.61 2.72
N THR A 125 3.06 -7.85 2.18
CA THR A 125 1.78 -7.54 2.83
C THR A 125 1.04 -8.75 3.36
N SER A 126 1.51 -9.96 3.08
CA SER A 126 0.88 -11.18 3.55
C SER A 126 1.89 -12.28 3.79
N ALA A 127 1.62 -13.10 4.81
CA ALA A 127 2.40 -14.29 5.08
C ALA A 127 1.49 -15.52 5.05
N ILE A 128 2.06 -16.62 4.57
CA ILE A 128 1.42 -17.94 4.50
C ILE A 128 1.29 -18.50 5.93
N ASN A 129 0.07 -18.73 6.41
CA ASN A 129 -0.21 -19.32 7.72
C ASN A 129 -0.49 -20.79 7.53
N VAL A 130 0.27 -21.65 8.19
CA VAL A 130 0.15 -23.11 8.06
C VAL A 130 -0.49 -23.75 9.30
N ASP A 131 -0.89 -22.96 10.30
CA ASP A 131 -0.83 -23.41 11.69
C ASP A 131 -2.01 -24.22 12.26
N ASN A 132 -2.95 -24.75 11.47
CA ASN A 132 -3.88 -25.79 12.01
C ASN A 132 -4.63 -26.57 10.92
N TYR A 133 -4.90 -25.93 9.79
CA TYR A 133 -5.74 -26.50 8.74
C TYR A 133 -5.06 -27.66 7.98
N PHE A 134 -3.72 -27.66 7.93
CA PHE A 134 -2.95 -28.73 7.30
C PHE A 134 -3.11 -30.08 8.02
N VAL A 135 -3.20 -30.09 9.35
CA VAL A 135 -3.46 -31.32 10.13
C VAL A 135 -4.87 -31.85 9.83
N GLN A 136 -5.84 -30.95 9.66
CA GLN A 136 -7.23 -31.32 9.40
C GLN A 136 -7.44 -31.88 7.98
N LEU A 137 -6.90 -31.22 6.96
CA LEU A 137 -6.91 -31.69 5.57
C LEU A 137 -6.07 -32.96 5.35
N MET A 138 -4.93 -33.06 6.01
CA MET A 138 -4.08 -34.25 5.90
C MET A 138 -4.75 -35.44 6.60
N ASN A 139 -5.51 -35.22 7.68
CA ASN A 139 -6.36 -36.27 8.27
C ASN A 139 -7.55 -36.66 7.38
N GLU A 140 -8.17 -35.72 6.66
CA GLU A 140 -9.29 -35.99 5.73
C GLU A 140 -8.84 -36.65 4.40
N GLY A 141 -7.67 -36.27 3.89
CA GLY A 141 -7.06 -36.80 2.66
C GLY A 141 -6.17 -38.03 2.86
N LYS A 142 -6.06 -38.54 4.11
CA LYS A 142 -5.27 -39.73 4.44
C LYS A 142 -5.87 -40.96 3.76
N ILE A 143 -5.08 -41.59 2.90
CA ILE A 143 -5.46 -42.89 2.34
C ILE A 143 -5.27 -43.93 3.44
N ASP A 144 -6.34 -44.65 3.81
CA ASP A 144 -6.26 -45.80 4.72
C ASP A 144 -5.18 -46.78 4.24
N ASP A 145 -4.32 -47.25 5.15
CA ASP A 145 -3.14 -48.07 4.84
C ASP A 145 -3.49 -49.32 4.03
N LYS A 146 -4.71 -49.85 4.20
CA LYS A 146 -5.24 -50.99 3.43
C LYS A 146 -5.59 -50.64 1.97
N ALA A 147 -5.90 -49.39 1.68
CA ALA A 147 -6.31 -48.89 0.36
C ALA A 147 -5.16 -48.27 -0.45
N VAL A 148 -3.99 -48.05 0.16
CA VAL A 148 -2.80 -47.46 -0.45
C VAL A 148 -2.36 -48.22 -1.69
N THR A 149 -2.19 -49.55 -1.60
CA THR A 149 -1.70 -50.39 -2.71
C THR A 149 -2.64 -50.37 -3.92
N LYS A 150 -3.96 -50.24 -3.70
CA LYS A 150 -4.96 -50.12 -4.78
C LYS A 150 -4.96 -48.72 -5.39
N SER A 151 -4.76 -47.70 -4.57
CA SER A 151 -4.80 -46.29 -4.99
C SER A 151 -3.54 -45.85 -5.74
N LEU A 152 -2.39 -46.44 -5.42
CA LEU A 152 -1.11 -46.21 -6.13
C LEU A 152 -1.04 -46.91 -7.49
N LYS A 153 -1.99 -47.79 -7.81
CA LYS A 153 -2.01 -48.51 -9.08
C LYS A 153 -2.28 -47.53 -10.23
N GLY A 154 -1.26 -47.28 -11.05
CA GLY A 154 -1.30 -46.31 -12.16
C GLY A 154 -0.48 -45.05 -11.91
N TYR A 155 -0.03 -44.82 -10.67
CA TYR A 155 0.85 -43.71 -10.33
C TYR A 155 2.32 -44.12 -10.42
N LYS A 156 3.18 -43.20 -10.85
CA LYS A 156 4.64 -43.37 -10.90
C LYS A 156 5.31 -42.43 -9.90
N SER A 157 6.37 -42.90 -9.23
CA SER A 157 7.20 -42.02 -8.41
C SER A 157 7.95 -41.04 -9.31
N VAL A 158 7.82 -39.76 -9.02
CA VAL A 158 8.39 -38.63 -9.79
C VAL A 158 9.28 -37.75 -8.92
N ILE A 159 9.61 -38.15 -7.69
CA ILE A 159 10.38 -37.31 -6.76
C ILE A 159 11.72 -36.83 -7.33
N ASN A 160 12.33 -37.56 -8.27
CA ASN A 160 13.59 -37.17 -8.90
C ASN A 160 13.43 -36.42 -10.23
N GLU A 161 12.22 -36.15 -10.68
CA GLU A 161 11.96 -35.38 -11.90
C GLU A 161 12.15 -33.87 -11.65
N GLU A 162 12.69 -33.17 -12.66
CA GLU A 162 12.85 -31.72 -12.65
C GLU A 162 11.55 -31.02 -13.08
N ASP A 163 10.54 -31.07 -12.20
CA ASP A 163 9.27 -30.33 -12.36
C ASP A 163 9.21 -29.18 -11.33
N LYS A 164 8.78 -27.99 -11.78
CA LYS A 164 8.61 -26.79 -10.95
C LYS A 164 7.71 -27.06 -9.73
N SER A 165 6.67 -27.87 -9.92
CA SER A 165 5.71 -28.25 -8.88
C SER A 165 6.34 -29.18 -7.84
N ILE A 166 7.19 -30.10 -8.27
CA ILE A 166 7.89 -31.05 -7.40
C ILE A 166 8.98 -30.33 -6.59
N ASN A 167 9.69 -29.39 -7.21
CA ASN A 167 10.68 -28.57 -6.51
C ASN A 167 10.04 -27.67 -5.44
N ALA A 168 8.84 -27.13 -5.70
CA ALA A 168 8.07 -26.41 -4.69
C ALA A 168 7.67 -27.32 -3.51
N LEU A 169 7.21 -28.55 -3.78
CA LEU A 169 6.88 -29.53 -2.74
C LEU A 169 8.12 -29.92 -1.91
N LYS A 170 9.27 -30.12 -2.54
CA LYS A 170 10.55 -30.39 -1.84
C LYS A 170 10.97 -29.22 -0.95
N GLY A 171 10.86 -28.00 -1.46
CA GLY A 171 11.15 -26.78 -0.69
C GLY A 171 10.21 -26.62 0.51
N TYR A 172 8.94 -26.97 0.34
CA TYR A 172 7.91 -26.83 1.37
C TYR A 172 7.99 -27.88 2.48
N TYR A 173 8.08 -29.16 2.12
CA TYR A 173 8.04 -30.27 3.08
C TYR A 173 9.42 -30.72 3.58
N GLY A 174 10.50 -30.34 2.88
CA GLY A 174 11.87 -30.69 3.24
C GLY A 174 12.06 -32.19 3.48
N ALA A 175 12.66 -32.54 4.61
CA ALA A 175 12.95 -33.93 5.00
C ALA A 175 11.70 -34.79 5.26
N ARG A 176 10.51 -34.19 5.39
CA ARG A 176 9.25 -34.91 5.65
C ARG A 176 8.69 -35.54 4.37
N LEU A 177 9.05 -35.01 3.21
CA LEU A 177 8.65 -35.54 1.90
C LEU A 177 9.48 -36.77 1.55
N GLN A 178 8.86 -37.93 1.65
CA GLN A 178 9.52 -39.20 1.33
C GLN A 178 9.39 -39.54 -0.15
N ASP A 179 8.23 -39.27 -0.76
CA ASP A 179 7.98 -39.59 -2.17
C ASP A 179 6.82 -38.75 -2.75
N VAL A 180 6.80 -38.62 -4.07
CA VAL A 180 5.73 -37.97 -4.85
C VAL A 180 5.33 -38.91 -5.98
N TYR A 181 4.05 -39.26 -6.05
CA TYR A 181 3.47 -40.16 -7.03
C TYR A 181 2.53 -39.40 -7.97
N LYS A 182 2.65 -39.62 -9.28
CA LYS A 182 1.88 -38.92 -10.31
C LYS A 182 1.22 -39.90 -11.29
N ASP A 183 -0.06 -39.71 -11.61
CA ASP A 183 -0.79 -40.48 -12.63
C ASP A 183 -0.77 -39.75 -14.00
N ASN A 184 -1.13 -40.46 -15.08
CA ASN A 184 -1.25 -39.94 -16.44
C ASN A 184 -2.29 -38.79 -16.59
N LYS A 185 -3.16 -38.61 -15.59
CA LYS A 185 -4.15 -37.52 -15.51
C LYS A 185 -3.70 -36.36 -14.62
N ASP A 186 -2.41 -36.27 -14.30
CA ASP A 186 -1.80 -35.19 -13.51
C ASP A 186 -2.25 -35.15 -12.03
N ASN A 187 -2.92 -36.20 -11.55
CA ASN A 187 -3.25 -36.34 -10.12
C ASN A 187 -1.97 -36.67 -9.32
N VAL A 188 -1.81 -36.04 -8.16
CA VAL A 188 -0.61 -36.20 -7.31
C VAL A 188 -0.97 -36.80 -5.96
N ILE A 189 -0.19 -37.80 -5.54
CA ILE A 189 -0.20 -38.37 -4.19
C ILE A 189 1.17 -38.13 -3.57
N VAL A 190 1.22 -37.56 -2.37
CA VAL A 190 2.48 -37.36 -1.64
C VAL A 190 2.58 -38.35 -0.49
N LYS A 191 3.80 -38.82 -0.22
CA LYS A 191 4.11 -39.63 0.96
C LYS A 191 4.84 -38.76 1.98
N LEU A 192 4.18 -38.52 3.11
CA LEU A 192 4.68 -37.68 4.21
C LEU A 192 4.67 -38.50 5.49
N ASP A 193 5.79 -38.53 6.22
CA ASP A 193 5.90 -39.16 7.54
C ASP A 193 5.31 -40.61 7.60
N GLY A 194 5.45 -41.36 6.50
CA GLY A 194 4.98 -42.74 6.37
C GLY A 194 3.54 -42.93 5.87
N SER A 195 2.74 -41.86 5.79
CA SER A 195 1.34 -41.90 5.30
C SER A 195 1.21 -41.32 3.89
N HIS A 196 0.20 -41.76 3.13
CA HIS A 196 -0.07 -41.28 1.76
C HIS A 196 -1.27 -40.34 1.74
N PHE A 197 -1.13 -39.22 1.04
CA PHE A 197 -2.12 -38.15 0.98
C PHE A 197 -2.42 -37.79 -0.48
N ARG A 198 -3.72 -37.68 -0.82
CA ARG A 198 -4.14 -37.13 -2.11
C ARG A 198 -4.08 -35.61 -2.04
N VAL A 199 -3.37 -35.01 -2.99
CA VAL A 199 -3.28 -33.55 -3.10
C VAL A 199 -4.00 -33.15 -4.37
N THR A 200 -5.06 -32.35 -4.26
CA THR A 200 -5.60 -31.68 -5.43
C THR A 200 -4.97 -30.29 -5.56
N GLN A 201 -4.69 -29.87 -6.79
CA GLN A 201 -4.11 -28.54 -7.08
C GLN A 201 -5.00 -27.40 -6.54
N ASN A 202 -6.32 -27.64 -6.46
CA ASN A 202 -7.29 -26.67 -5.95
C ASN A 202 -7.28 -26.57 -4.41
N ASP A 203 -6.94 -27.65 -3.70
CA ASP A 203 -6.82 -27.62 -2.24
C ASP A 203 -5.60 -26.80 -1.82
N ILE A 204 -4.48 -26.80 -2.54
CA ILE A 204 -3.30 -26.00 -2.17
C ILE A 204 -3.58 -24.49 -2.26
N VAL A 205 -4.37 -24.05 -3.24
CA VAL A 205 -4.64 -22.62 -3.47
C VAL A 205 -5.79 -22.10 -2.61
N ALA A 206 -6.80 -22.94 -2.32
CA ALA A 206 -7.93 -22.56 -1.46
C ALA A 206 -7.60 -22.62 0.04
N ASN A 207 -6.57 -23.38 0.45
CA ASN A 207 -6.36 -23.78 1.84
C ASN A 207 -5.07 -23.24 2.48
N VAL A 208 -4.39 -22.31 1.80
CA VAL A 208 -3.32 -21.52 2.41
C VAL A 208 -3.96 -20.25 2.96
N ASP A 209 -4.25 -20.25 4.25
CA ASP A 209 -4.68 -19.04 4.94
C ASP A 209 -3.55 -18.01 4.88
N GLN A 210 -3.84 -16.81 4.43
CA GLN A 210 -2.87 -15.74 4.36
C GLN A 210 -3.17 -14.77 5.48
N ILE A 211 -2.23 -14.62 6.42
CA ILE A 211 -2.27 -13.49 7.34
C ILE A 211 -1.89 -12.28 6.52
N LYS A 212 -2.89 -11.52 6.10
CA LYS A 212 -2.71 -10.23 5.44
C LYS A 212 -2.51 -9.16 6.51
N THR A 213 -1.66 -8.18 6.22
CA THR A 213 -1.55 -6.99 7.06
C THR A 213 -2.88 -6.24 7.01
N SER A 214 -3.65 -6.36 8.08
CA SER A 214 -4.87 -5.59 8.26
C SER A 214 -4.54 -4.10 8.33
N THR A 215 -5.46 -3.25 7.85
CA THR A 215 -5.35 -1.79 7.97
C THR A 215 -5.07 -1.35 9.41
N GLU A 216 -5.67 -2.01 10.41
CA GLU A 216 -5.50 -1.65 11.82
C GLU A 216 -4.05 -1.73 12.32
N ASN A 217 -3.25 -2.58 11.70
CA ASN A 217 -1.85 -2.82 12.05
C ASN A 217 -0.89 -1.87 11.31
N VAL A 218 -1.36 -1.21 10.25
CA VAL A 218 -0.63 -0.14 9.57
C VAL A 218 -0.89 1.14 10.37
N LYS A 219 0.12 1.64 11.07
CA LYS A 219 0.02 2.83 11.93
C LYS A 219 0.84 4.01 11.45
N LEU A 220 1.85 3.77 10.62
CA LEU A 220 2.76 4.80 10.12
C LEU A 220 2.72 4.85 8.60
N LEU A 221 2.85 6.05 8.04
CA LEU A 221 3.06 6.25 6.61
C LEU A 221 4.35 7.02 6.41
N LYS A 222 5.19 6.58 5.48
CA LYS A 222 6.35 7.33 5.03
C LYS A 222 5.99 8.11 3.78
N ILE A 223 6.45 9.34 3.72
CA ILE A 223 6.34 10.19 2.54
C ILE A 223 7.72 10.70 2.15
N MET A 224 7.93 10.84 0.85
CA MET A 224 9.09 11.52 0.29
C MET A 224 8.61 12.71 -0.52
N GLY A 225 9.12 13.90 -0.23
CA GLY A 225 8.77 15.08 -0.99
C GLY A 225 9.90 16.08 -1.11
N GLN A 226 9.75 16.96 -2.08
CA GLN A 226 10.71 18.00 -2.40
C GLN A 226 10.10 19.36 -2.11
N TRP A 227 10.81 20.12 -1.28
CA TRP A 227 10.62 21.55 -1.14
C TRP A 227 11.48 22.26 -2.17
N TYR A 228 10.93 23.21 -2.90
CA TYR A 228 11.67 23.96 -3.90
C TYR A 228 11.13 25.38 -4.04
N ILE A 229 12.00 26.31 -4.38
CA ILE A 229 11.62 27.69 -4.67
C ILE A 229 11.59 27.87 -6.18
N ASP A 230 10.40 28.17 -6.69
CA ASP A 230 10.19 28.47 -8.10
C ASP A 230 10.63 29.91 -8.38
N LYS A 231 11.56 30.09 -9.32
CA LYS A 231 12.08 31.40 -9.73
C LYS A 231 10.99 32.32 -10.28
N ARG A 232 9.94 31.78 -10.88
CA ARG A 232 8.88 32.56 -11.54
C ARG A 232 7.99 33.25 -10.52
N ASP A 233 7.60 32.51 -9.49
CA ASP A 233 6.68 32.99 -8.46
C ASP A 233 7.42 33.47 -7.19
N THR A 234 8.73 33.16 -7.06
CA THR A 234 9.55 33.43 -5.86
C THR A 234 8.89 32.91 -4.58
N GLN A 235 8.22 31.76 -4.67
CA GLN A 235 7.50 31.14 -3.57
C GLN A 235 8.04 29.74 -3.29
N LEU A 236 8.09 29.39 -2.02
CA LEU A 236 8.38 28.03 -1.58
C LEU A 236 7.18 27.13 -1.90
N LYS A 237 7.43 26.07 -2.67
CA LYS A 237 6.43 25.08 -3.07
C LYS A 237 6.87 23.70 -2.58
N TYR A 238 5.88 22.83 -2.38
CA TYR A 238 6.09 21.43 -2.06
C TYR A 238 5.59 20.55 -3.19
N ARG A 239 6.30 19.44 -3.44
CA ARG A 239 5.86 18.37 -4.33
C ARG A 239 6.06 17.03 -3.66
N LEU A 240 4.96 16.29 -3.49
CA LEU A 240 5.00 14.92 -3.01
C LEU A 240 5.46 13.99 -4.15
N LEU A 241 6.45 13.15 -3.85
CA LEU A 241 7.12 12.26 -4.82
C LEU A 241 6.85 10.78 -4.51
N GLY A 242 6.82 10.43 -3.23
CA GLY A 242 6.64 9.04 -2.79
C GLY A 242 5.72 8.91 -1.60
N LEU A 243 5.03 7.77 -1.54
CA LEU A 243 4.19 7.36 -0.42
C LEU A 243 4.45 5.89 -0.12
N CYS A 244 4.64 5.55 1.15
CA CYS A 244 4.88 4.19 1.60
C CYS A 244 4.04 3.91 2.84
N ALA A 245 3.40 2.74 2.86
CA ALA A 245 2.71 2.24 4.04
C ALA A 245 3.67 1.42 4.89
N MET A 246 3.72 1.69 6.19
CA MET A 246 4.51 0.90 7.13
C MET A 246 3.59 0.02 7.97
N GLY A 247 3.93 -1.25 8.05
CA GLY A 247 3.21 -2.23 8.85
C GLY A 247 4.15 -3.25 9.44
N PRO A 248 3.68 -4.05 10.40
CA PRO A 248 4.46 -5.17 10.90
C PRO A 248 4.74 -6.15 9.76
N ASP A 249 5.95 -6.71 9.73
CA ASP A 249 6.25 -7.83 8.83
C ASP A 249 5.27 -8.98 9.12
N PRO A 250 4.48 -9.43 8.13
CA PRO A 250 3.58 -10.56 8.30
C PRO A 250 4.28 -11.83 8.80
N ASN A 251 5.55 -12.05 8.46
CA ASN A 251 6.32 -13.21 8.93
C ASN A 251 6.85 -12.98 10.35
N GLY A 252 7.44 -11.81 10.61
CA GLY A 252 7.87 -11.40 11.96
C GLY A 252 6.73 -11.40 12.97
N ALA A 253 5.55 -10.91 12.60
CA ALA A 253 4.36 -10.90 13.45
C ALA A 253 3.91 -12.32 13.83
N LYS A 254 4.02 -13.31 12.92
CA LYS A 254 3.74 -14.72 13.24
C LYS A 254 4.77 -15.32 14.17
N ALA A 255 6.05 -15.06 13.92
CA ALA A 255 7.11 -15.54 14.80
C ALA A 255 6.89 -15.00 16.22
N GLN A 256 6.60 -13.70 16.36
CA GLN A 256 6.30 -13.09 17.65
C GLN A 256 5.02 -13.64 18.29
N ALA A 257 3.95 -13.86 17.52
CA ALA A 257 2.70 -14.46 18.03
C ALA A 257 2.92 -15.89 18.54
N SER A 258 3.74 -16.70 17.85
CA SER A 258 4.10 -18.05 18.29
C SER A 258 4.93 -18.05 19.58
N ILE A 259 5.87 -17.11 19.70
CA ILE A 259 6.67 -16.91 20.91
C ILE A 259 5.79 -16.47 22.07
N ALA A 260 4.92 -15.47 21.87
CA ALA A 260 3.96 -15.02 22.87
C ALA A 260 3.05 -16.16 23.35
N SER A 261 2.58 -17.02 22.43
CA SER A 261 1.78 -18.20 22.75
C SER A 261 2.56 -19.20 23.63
N SER A 262 3.83 -19.45 23.31
CA SER A 262 4.71 -20.32 24.12
C SER A 262 5.05 -19.74 25.50
N GLN A 263 5.14 -18.41 25.62
CA GLN A 263 5.36 -17.71 26.88
C GLN A 263 4.13 -17.77 27.78
N ILE A 264 2.93 -17.58 27.21
CA ILE A 264 1.65 -17.76 27.91
C ILE A 264 1.53 -19.20 28.43
N GLU A 265 1.87 -20.19 27.61
CA GLU A 265 1.85 -21.61 28.00
C GLU A 265 2.86 -21.90 29.13
N SER A 266 3.95 -21.15 29.19
CA SER A 266 4.94 -21.19 30.28
C SER A 266 4.56 -20.34 31.50
N GLY A 267 3.37 -19.74 31.53
CA GLY A 267 2.88 -18.91 32.64
C GLY A 267 3.51 -17.51 32.73
N ILE A 268 4.21 -17.07 31.68
CA ILE A 268 4.82 -15.73 31.57
C ILE A 268 3.85 -14.84 30.80
N THR A 269 3.50 -13.67 31.35
CA THR A 269 2.74 -12.66 30.61
C THR A 269 3.63 -12.08 29.51
N PRO A 270 3.25 -12.16 28.22
CA PRO A 270 4.01 -11.54 27.15
C PRO A 270 4.04 -10.03 27.37
N GLU A 271 5.22 -9.45 27.31
CA GLU A 271 5.35 -8.01 27.15
C GLU A 271 4.84 -7.65 25.75
N ALA A 272 4.04 -6.59 25.64
CA ALA A 272 3.52 -6.11 24.36
C ALA A 272 4.68 -5.47 23.57
N ALA A 273 5.55 -6.30 23.00
CA ALA A 273 6.53 -5.85 22.03
C ALA A 273 5.76 -5.34 20.80
N THR A 274 5.83 -4.03 20.54
CA THR A 274 5.32 -3.47 19.30
C THR A 274 6.14 -4.08 18.17
N PRO A 275 5.54 -4.82 17.22
CA PRO A 275 6.30 -5.42 16.13
C PRO A 275 7.00 -4.31 15.34
N ASP A 276 8.27 -4.54 15.00
CA ASP A 276 9.04 -3.63 14.17
C ASP A 276 8.27 -3.38 12.86
N SER A 277 7.97 -2.12 12.60
CA SER A 277 7.24 -1.72 11.40
C SER A 277 8.23 -1.62 10.25
N ILE A 278 8.00 -2.39 9.20
CA ILE A 278 8.79 -2.37 7.97
C ILE A 278 8.09 -1.57 6.89
N ASP A 279 8.86 -1.14 5.90
CA ASP A 279 8.33 -0.52 4.69
C ASP A 279 7.69 -1.62 3.84
N LEU A 280 6.37 -1.58 3.65
CA LEU A 280 5.67 -2.61 2.89
C LEU A 280 5.96 -2.45 1.40
N PHE A 281 5.67 -1.26 0.86
CA PHE A 281 5.94 -0.92 -0.52
C PHE A 281 5.94 0.60 -0.70
N TRP A 282 6.82 1.07 -1.58
CA TRP A 282 6.91 2.46 -2.01
C TRP A 282 6.12 2.68 -3.29
N ILE A 283 5.26 3.68 -3.32
CA ILE A 283 4.48 4.07 -4.49
C ILE A 283 5.00 5.41 -5.01
N PHE A 284 5.21 5.49 -6.33
CA PHE A 284 5.47 6.75 -6.99
C PHE A 284 4.20 7.61 -6.98
N TYR A 285 4.21 8.68 -6.19
CA TYR A 285 3.01 9.47 -5.88
C TYR A 285 2.27 9.97 -7.13
N PRO A 286 2.93 10.49 -8.19
CA PRO A 286 2.25 10.94 -9.41
C PRO A 286 1.32 9.91 -10.08
N ASP A 287 1.63 8.61 -9.99
CA ASP A 287 0.77 7.56 -10.52
C ASP A 287 -0.43 7.29 -9.59
N ALA A 288 -0.19 7.29 -8.28
CA ALA A 288 -1.22 7.12 -7.25
C ALA A 288 -2.33 8.16 -7.31
N ARG A 289 -2.04 9.39 -7.78
CA ARG A 289 -3.00 10.51 -7.81
C ARG A 289 -4.30 10.16 -8.53
N LYS A 290 -4.24 9.34 -9.59
CA LYS A 290 -5.43 8.90 -10.35
C LYS A 290 -6.44 8.19 -9.46
N VAL A 291 -5.95 7.45 -8.47
CA VAL A 291 -6.77 6.74 -7.48
C VAL A 291 -7.09 7.64 -6.30
N LEU A 292 -6.14 8.42 -5.82
CA LEU A 292 -6.34 9.26 -4.62
C LEU A 292 -7.33 10.41 -4.85
N THR A 293 -7.45 10.93 -6.06
CA THR A 293 -8.45 11.97 -6.39
C THR A 293 -9.88 11.41 -6.48
N SER A 294 -10.06 10.11 -6.76
CA SER A 294 -11.40 9.49 -6.76
C SER A 294 -11.88 9.08 -5.37
N ASN A 295 -10.99 9.05 -4.37
CA ASN A 295 -11.31 8.63 -3.02
C ASN A 295 -11.42 9.83 -2.08
N TYR A 296 -12.57 9.94 -1.41
CA TYR A 296 -12.88 11.05 -0.52
C TYR A 296 -12.61 10.71 0.94
N ILE A 297 -12.14 11.71 1.67
CA ILE A 297 -12.00 11.64 3.12
C ILE A 297 -13.34 11.98 3.76
N PHE A 298 -13.78 11.11 4.68
CA PHE A 298 -15.01 11.36 5.41
C PHE A 298 -14.86 12.52 6.39
N ASN A 299 -15.72 13.53 6.25
CA ASN A 299 -15.82 14.64 7.19
C ASN A 299 -17.18 14.61 7.90
N SER A 300 -17.21 14.16 9.15
CA SER A 300 -18.42 14.11 9.97
C SER A 300 -19.04 15.48 10.25
N LYS A 301 -18.24 16.56 10.20
CA LYS A 301 -18.68 17.92 10.49
C LYS A 301 -19.22 18.66 9.25
N ASN A 302 -18.83 18.23 8.05
CA ASN A 302 -19.25 18.86 6.80
C ASN A 302 -19.35 17.82 5.68
N THR A 303 -20.56 17.32 5.47
CA THR A 303 -20.89 16.34 4.42
C THR A 303 -21.05 16.95 3.03
N SER A 304 -20.95 18.28 2.91
CA SER A 304 -21.08 19.01 1.63
C SER A 304 -19.74 19.36 1.00
N SER A 305 -18.65 19.31 1.78
CA SER A 305 -17.29 19.53 1.29
C SER A 305 -16.61 18.18 1.07
N ASP A 306 -16.46 17.80 -0.19
CA ASP A 306 -15.78 16.58 -0.60
C ASP A 306 -14.28 16.90 -0.77
N ILE A 307 -13.45 16.53 0.21
CA ILE A 307 -11.98 16.66 0.14
C ILE A 307 -11.40 15.29 -0.18
N THR A 308 -10.53 15.21 -1.20
CA THR A 308 -9.92 13.93 -1.61
C THR A 308 -8.63 13.64 -0.82
N PHE A 309 -8.17 12.39 -0.85
CA PHE A 309 -6.85 12.05 -0.30
C PHE A 309 -5.72 12.81 -1.01
N ASP A 310 -5.83 13.00 -2.34
CA ASP A 310 -4.85 13.78 -3.11
C ASP A 310 -4.82 15.25 -2.64
N ASP A 311 -5.97 15.85 -2.33
CA ASP A 311 -6.04 17.24 -1.85
C ASP A 311 -5.38 17.41 -0.48
N VAL A 312 -5.63 16.49 0.46
CA VAL A 312 -5.05 16.56 1.82
C VAL A 312 -3.54 16.37 1.80
N LEU A 313 -3.04 15.44 0.99
CA LEU A 313 -1.61 15.17 0.88
C LEU A 313 -0.87 16.32 0.18
N ASN A 314 -1.40 16.84 -0.93
CA ASN A 314 -0.78 17.97 -1.63
C ASN A 314 -0.86 19.28 -0.83
N ALA A 315 -1.99 19.52 -0.15
CA ALA A 315 -2.14 20.69 0.73
C ALA A 315 -1.42 20.52 2.08
N ARG A 316 -0.72 19.40 2.30
CA ARG A 316 -0.02 19.06 3.54
C ARG A 316 -0.87 19.22 4.80
N ARG A 317 -2.14 18.80 4.74
CA ARG A 317 -3.07 18.86 5.87
C ARG A 317 -2.88 17.67 6.80
N PHE A 318 -1.66 17.48 7.30
CA PHE A 318 -1.23 16.38 8.17
C PHE A 318 -0.06 16.83 9.05
N SER A 319 0.19 16.13 10.16
CA SER A 319 1.42 16.24 10.94
C SER A 319 2.43 15.18 10.50
N SER A 320 3.70 15.54 10.51
CA SER A 320 4.80 14.63 10.17
C SER A 320 6.09 14.98 10.91
N ILE A 321 6.95 13.98 11.03
CA ILE A 321 8.30 14.08 11.60
C ILE A 321 9.29 13.76 10.49
N ILE A 322 10.29 14.62 10.27
CA ILE A 322 11.32 14.39 9.27
C ILE A 322 12.31 13.38 9.87
N TYR A 323 12.60 12.28 9.17
CA TYR A 323 13.60 11.29 9.64
C TYR A 323 14.85 11.26 8.76
N LYS A 324 14.77 11.86 7.56
CA LYS A 324 15.88 11.92 6.62
C LYS A 324 15.77 13.19 5.77
N SER A 325 16.91 13.78 5.46
CA SER A 325 17.02 14.91 4.51
C SER A 325 18.18 14.71 3.55
N ASP A 326 18.08 15.26 2.35
CA ASP A 326 19.13 15.16 1.33
C ASP A 326 20.38 16.00 1.65
N ASN A 327 20.31 16.90 2.64
CA ASN A 327 21.41 17.79 3.01
C ASN A 327 22.54 17.10 3.82
N GLY A 328 22.64 15.77 3.75
CA GLY A 328 23.90 15.03 3.95
C GLY A 328 24.56 15.11 5.32
N GLN A 329 23.83 15.36 6.40
CA GLN A 329 24.34 15.12 7.75
C GLN A 329 24.02 13.65 8.10
N GLY A 330 25.04 12.84 8.34
CA GLY A 330 24.90 11.38 8.54
C GLY A 330 26.16 10.60 8.17
N ARG A 331 26.35 9.44 8.79
CA ARG A 331 27.53 8.59 8.55
C ARG A 331 27.48 8.03 7.13
N GLY A 332 28.36 8.51 6.25
CA GLY A 332 28.39 8.09 4.85
C GLY A 332 27.46 8.88 3.92
N GLY A 333 26.95 10.04 4.34
CA GLY A 333 26.13 10.92 3.50
C GLY A 333 24.69 10.43 3.27
N SER A 334 24.21 9.52 4.13
CA SER A 334 22.84 8.97 4.07
C SER A 334 21.76 10.01 4.37
N GLY A 335 22.07 11.03 5.17
CA GLY A 335 21.10 12.08 5.55
C GLY A 335 20.04 11.63 6.57
N ILE A 336 20.15 10.39 7.08
CA ILE A 336 19.22 9.81 8.07
C ILE A 336 19.58 10.36 9.44
N ILE A 337 18.59 10.86 10.18
CA ILE A 337 18.79 11.51 11.48
C ILE A 337 19.36 10.53 12.52
N ASP A 338 18.81 9.32 12.57
CA ASP A 338 19.23 8.26 13.49
C ASP A 338 20.73 7.89 13.35
N ASP A 339 21.33 8.06 12.17
CA ASP A 339 22.74 7.74 11.94
C ASP A 339 23.73 8.68 12.65
N TYR A 340 23.31 9.91 12.97
CA TYR A 340 24.16 10.93 13.61
C TYR A 340 23.61 11.44 14.94
N VAL A 341 22.36 11.15 15.27
CA VAL A 341 21.76 11.30 16.61
C VAL A 341 21.23 9.93 17.05
N PRO A 342 22.13 8.98 17.40
CA PRO A 342 21.73 7.62 17.74
C PRO A 342 21.13 7.56 19.15
N GLU A 343 20.11 6.70 19.31
CA GLU A 343 19.51 6.33 20.62
C GLU A 343 18.94 7.50 21.44
N ASP A 344 18.71 8.67 20.83
CA ASP A 344 18.16 9.86 21.49
C ASP A 344 16.92 10.37 20.75
N ALA A 345 15.74 9.96 21.21
CA ALA A 345 14.47 10.32 20.59
C ALA A 345 14.20 11.84 20.64
N ASP A 346 14.56 12.50 21.75
CA ASP A 346 14.36 13.94 21.90
C ASP A 346 15.29 14.72 20.95
N GLY A 347 16.56 14.30 20.88
CA GLY A 347 17.53 14.87 19.94
C GLY A 347 17.12 14.67 18.46
N GLN A 348 16.52 13.52 18.12
CA GLN A 348 16.01 13.27 16.77
C GLN A 348 14.83 14.19 16.42
N LEU A 349 13.94 14.48 17.37
CA LEU A 349 12.82 15.40 17.19
C LEU A 349 13.31 16.85 17.03
N ASP A 350 14.25 17.28 17.87
CA ASP A 350 14.87 18.61 17.77
C ASP A 350 15.55 18.81 16.42
N GLU A 351 16.22 17.76 15.91
CA GLU A 351 16.86 17.77 14.60
C GLU A 351 15.84 17.82 13.45
N SER A 352 14.75 17.06 13.55
CA SER A 352 13.61 17.17 12.62
C SER A 352 13.08 18.61 12.56
N ASP A 353 12.90 19.25 13.71
CA ASP A 353 12.39 20.62 13.78
C ASP A 353 13.41 21.66 13.30
N ARG A 354 14.71 21.42 13.51
CA ARG A 354 15.79 22.20 12.90
C ARG A 354 15.72 22.15 11.37
N ILE A 355 15.50 20.97 10.77
CA ILE A 355 15.37 20.83 9.31
C ILE A 355 14.11 21.55 8.81
N LYS A 356 12.97 21.44 9.51
CA LYS A 356 11.76 22.22 9.18
C LYS A 356 12.03 23.73 9.21
N ALA A 357 12.74 24.22 10.24
CA ALA A 357 13.13 25.61 10.33
C ALA A 357 14.06 26.03 9.18
N GLN A 358 15.00 25.17 8.80
CA GLN A 358 15.88 25.40 7.65
C GLN A 358 15.09 25.55 6.34
N ILE A 359 14.06 24.73 6.13
CA ILE A 359 13.16 24.81 4.96
C ILE A 359 12.45 26.17 4.91
N LEU A 360 11.90 26.62 6.05
CA LEU A 360 11.24 27.93 6.15
C LEU A 360 12.22 29.09 5.94
N GLN A 361 13.45 28.94 6.47
CA GLN A 361 14.49 29.93 6.30
C GLN A 361 14.94 30.07 4.83
N MET A 362 14.83 29.00 4.02
CA MET A 362 15.20 29.09 2.60
C MET A 362 14.49 30.21 1.84
N GLU A 363 13.23 30.47 2.18
CA GLU A 363 12.47 31.57 1.58
C GLU A 363 12.96 32.92 2.11
N ASN A 364 13.17 33.05 3.42
CA ASN A 364 13.65 34.27 4.06
C ASN A 364 15.02 34.70 3.53
N ASP A 365 15.94 33.75 3.35
CA ASP A 365 17.30 33.98 2.83
C ASP A 365 17.28 34.60 1.42
N LEU A 366 16.22 34.38 0.62
CA LEU A 366 16.12 35.01 -0.71
C LEU A 366 15.78 36.50 -0.65
N TRP A 367 15.13 36.94 0.43
CA TRP A 367 14.71 38.32 0.62
C TRP A 367 15.77 39.18 1.34
N ASN A 368 16.72 38.55 2.02
CA ASN A 368 17.79 39.22 2.76
C ASN A 368 19.13 39.04 2.02
N TYR A 369 19.51 40.06 1.26
CA TYR A 369 20.80 40.14 0.55
C TYR A 369 21.79 41.07 1.25
#